data_AF-A0A2M6ZW03-F1
#
_entry.id   AF-A0A2M6ZW03-F1
#
_cell.length_a   1.000
_cell.length_b   1.000
_cell.length_c   1.000
_cell.angle_alpha   90.00
_cell.angle_beta   90.00
_cell.angle_gamma   90.00
#
_symmetry.space_group_name_H-M   'P 1'
#
loop_
_entity.id
_entity.type
_entity.pdbx_description
1 polymer ?
#
loop_
_entity_poly.entity_id
_entity_poly.type
_entity_poly.pdbx_seq_one_letter_code
_entity_poly.pdbx_strand_id
1 'polypeptide(L)'
;MMKLGIDIGAENTKVAIVKNGDVLSLVSVGTGSEQYAAVEKGIKQALEKIDKSKKDIKQIKVTGVGKKAIPDITKEEVNEISAAAKGALFFFPSSRVVIDVGAEEARAARIDSEGKIKDFAVNEKCAAGAGSFVEAMAKALEIPVEELSKIALESKKKTPMNAQCAIFAESEVVSLIHAGFTKADISKAIHDAVADRIAGMARRAGIEKDVVVIGGVAKNIGFIDALKRALNMDILVCANPEYVGAIGAAISE
;
A
#
# COMPACT_ATOMS: atom_id res chain seq x y z
N MET A 1 9.00 -18.19 18.10
CA MET A 1 7.79 -18.99 17.78
C MET A 1 7.16 -18.45 16.49
N MET A 2 6.46 -19.28 15.71
CA MET A 2 5.84 -18.82 14.46
C MET A 2 4.54 -18.06 14.76
N LYS A 3 4.45 -16.86 14.22
CA LYS A 3 3.26 -16.00 14.25
C LYS A 3 2.80 -15.77 12.82
N LEU A 4 1.49 -15.76 12.62
CA LEU A 4 0.88 -15.54 11.32
C LEU A 4 0.08 -14.24 11.38
N GLY A 5 0.33 -13.36 10.42
CA GLY A 5 -0.42 -12.12 10.25
C GLY A 5 -1.20 -12.14 8.95
N ILE A 6 -2.43 -11.64 8.99
CA ILE A 6 -3.35 -11.57 7.86
C ILE A 6 -3.73 -10.11 7.68
N ASP A 7 -3.57 -9.58 6.48
CA ASP A 7 -4.06 -8.26 6.08
C ASP A 7 -5.11 -8.45 4.99
N ILE A 8 -6.38 -8.27 5.37
CA ILE A 8 -7.53 -8.39 4.47
C ILE A 8 -7.84 -7.01 3.88
N GLY A 9 -7.14 -6.69 2.78
CA GLY A 9 -7.36 -5.46 2.02
C GLY A 9 -8.54 -5.56 1.05
N ALA A 10 -8.94 -4.43 0.46
CA ALA A 10 -10.05 -4.35 -0.48
C ALA A 10 -9.88 -5.26 -1.70
N GLU A 11 -8.70 -5.25 -2.32
CA GLU A 11 -8.43 -6.02 -3.53
C GLU A 11 -7.69 -7.34 -3.26
N ASN A 12 -6.78 -7.33 -2.29
CA ASN A 12 -5.87 -8.44 -2.01
C ASN A 12 -5.77 -8.74 -0.51
N THR A 13 -5.84 -10.02 -0.17
CA THR A 13 -5.54 -10.58 1.16
C THR A 13 -4.10 -11.04 1.18
N LYS A 14 -3.32 -10.52 2.13
CA LYS A 14 -1.91 -10.86 2.32
C LYS A 14 -1.73 -11.65 3.59
N VAL A 15 -0.92 -12.70 3.51
CA VAL A 15 -0.56 -13.55 4.64
C VAL A 15 0.95 -13.55 4.79
N ALA A 16 1.42 -13.29 6.01
CA ALA A 16 2.82 -13.33 6.38
C ALA A 16 3.02 -14.30 7.56
N ILE A 17 4.05 -15.15 7.48
CA ILE A 17 4.49 -15.98 8.59
C ILE A 17 5.86 -15.49 9.05
N VAL A 18 5.96 -15.14 10.33
CA VAL A 18 7.17 -14.58 10.95
C VAL A 18 7.61 -15.46 12.11
N LYS A 19 8.92 -15.67 12.26
CA LYS A 19 9.51 -16.38 13.40
C LYS A 19 10.78 -15.67 13.86
N ASN A 20 10.80 -15.24 15.12
CA ASN A 20 11.99 -14.66 15.76
C ASN A 20 12.60 -13.47 14.99
N GLY A 21 11.77 -12.69 14.29
CA GLY A 21 12.23 -11.56 13.46
C GLY A 21 12.47 -11.92 12.00
N ASP A 22 12.40 -13.20 11.60
CA ASP A 22 12.56 -13.61 10.21
C ASP A 22 11.21 -13.81 9.52
N VAL A 23 11.06 -13.28 8.31
CA VAL A 23 9.90 -13.52 7.44
C VAL A 23 10.10 -14.85 6.72
N LEU A 24 9.31 -15.86 7.07
CA LEU A 24 9.44 -17.22 6.51
C LEU A 24 8.59 -17.44 5.25
N SER A 25 7.42 -16.78 5.16
CA SER A 25 6.49 -16.95 4.05
C SER A 25 5.67 -15.70 3.82
N LEU A 26 5.47 -15.37 2.54
CA LEU A 26 4.62 -14.28 2.06
C LEU A 26 3.73 -14.82 0.93
N VAL A 27 2.42 -14.57 1.06
CA VAL A 27 1.41 -14.96 0.06
C VAL A 27 0.38 -13.86 -0.09
N SER A 28 0.08 -13.50 -1.33
CA SER A 28 -1.03 -12.60 -1.68
C SER A 28 -2.02 -13.36 -2.55
N VAL A 29 -3.30 -13.20 -2.26
CA VAL A 29 -4.42 -13.72 -3.05
C VAL A 29 -5.46 -12.62 -3.22
N GLY A 30 -6.19 -12.63 -4.35
CA GLY A 30 -7.30 -11.69 -4.54
C GLY A 30 -8.37 -11.90 -3.46
N THR A 31 -8.80 -10.82 -2.81
CA THR A 31 -9.81 -10.86 -1.74
C THR A 31 -11.17 -11.29 -2.29
N GLY A 32 -11.61 -10.65 -3.39
CA GLY A 32 -12.90 -10.93 -4.03
C GLY A 32 -14.11 -10.74 -3.10
N SER A 33 -15.27 -11.26 -3.52
CA SER A 33 -16.49 -11.27 -2.70
C SER A 33 -16.43 -12.31 -1.57
N GLU A 34 -15.74 -13.43 -1.80
CA GLU A 34 -15.61 -14.56 -0.87
C GLU A 34 -14.39 -14.37 0.06
N GLN A 35 -14.43 -13.34 0.90
CA GLN A 35 -13.29 -12.92 1.74
C GLN A 35 -12.76 -14.05 2.64
N TYR A 36 -13.66 -14.83 3.24
CA TYR A 36 -13.30 -15.96 4.11
C TYR A 36 -12.50 -17.02 3.35
N ALA A 37 -12.99 -17.41 2.17
CA ALA A 37 -12.31 -18.40 1.32
C ALA A 37 -10.95 -17.90 0.82
N ALA A 38 -10.82 -16.60 0.51
CA ALA A 38 -9.55 -16.00 0.15
C ALA A 38 -8.53 -16.12 1.30
N VAL A 39 -8.95 -15.84 2.54
CA VAL A 39 -8.08 -15.99 3.72
C VAL A 39 -7.64 -17.44 3.92
N GLU A 40 -8.56 -18.41 3.86
CA GLU A 40 -8.21 -19.83 4.00
C GLU A 40 -7.20 -20.28 2.94
N LYS A 41 -7.42 -19.86 1.69
CA LYS A 41 -6.49 -20.12 0.58
C LYS A 41 -5.12 -19.50 0.85
N GLY A 42 -5.07 -18.25 1.31
CA GLY A 42 -3.83 -17.55 1.63
C GLY A 42 -3.05 -18.24 2.75
N ILE A 43 -3.73 -18.64 3.84
CA ILE A 43 -3.12 -19.37 4.97
C ILE A 43 -2.56 -20.71 4.49
N LYS A 44 -3.36 -21.47 3.72
CA LYS A 44 -2.94 -22.77 3.18
C LYS A 44 -1.67 -22.64 2.35
N GLN A 45 -1.65 -21.73 1.37
CA GLN A 45 -0.49 -21.50 0.52
C GLN A 45 0.75 -21.03 1.32
N ALA A 46 0.55 -20.18 2.33
CA ALA A 46 1.65 -19.67 3.14
C ALA A 46 2.31 -20.78 3.96
N LEU A 47 1.51 -21.71 4.49
CA LEU A 47 1.96 -22.89 5.22
C LEU A 47 2.65 -23.93 4.32
N GLU A 48 2.09 -24.18 3.13
CA GLU A 48 2.67 -25.10 2.14
C GLU A 48 4.07 -24.66 1.70
N LYS A 49 4.31 -23.36 1.50
CA LYS A 49 5.63 -22.81 1.12
C LYS A 49 6.75 -23.14 2.11
N ILE A 50 6.41 -23.41 3.37
CA ILE A 50 7.39 -23.68 4.44
C ILE A 50 7.27 -25.08 5.03
N ASP A 51 6.47 -25.96 4.40
CA ASP A 51 6.18 -27.32 4.87
C ASP A 51 5.76 -27.35 6.35
N LYS A 52 4.73 -26.55 6.69
CA LYS A 52 4.14 -26.46 8.03
C LYS A 52 2.63 -26.63 8.01
N SER A 53 2.08 -26.80 9.20
CA SER A 53 0.65 -26.90 9.44
C SER A 53 0.16 -25.78 10.36
N LYS A 54 -1.17 -25.62 10.46
CA LYS A 54 -1.77 -24.66 11.40
C LYS A 54 -1.37 -24.91 12.86
N LYS A 55 -1.02 -26.16 13.23
CA LYS A 55 -0.57 -26.52 14.59
C LYS A 55 0.79 -25.93 14.96
N ASP A 56 1.60 -25.57 13.96
CA ASP A 56 2.92 -24.95 14.16
C ASP A 56 2.82 -23.44 14.44
N ILE A 57 1.65 -22.84 14.18
CA ILE A 57 1.38 -21.42 14.37
C ILE A 57 0.89 -21.19 15.80
N LYS A 58 1.64 -20.40 16.56
CA LYS A 58 1.29 -20.09 17.96
C LYS A 58 0.21 -19.01 18.06
N GLN A 59 0.22 -18.07 17.12
CA GLN A 59 -0.62 -16.89 17.17
C GLN A 59 -1.01 -16.48 15.75
N ILE A 60 -2.27 -16.13 15.56
CA ILE A 60 -2.80 -15.60 14.31
C ILE A 60 -3.43 -14.24 14.62
N LYS A 61 -2.94 -13.19 13.98
CA LYS A 61 -3.51 -11.84 14.08
C LYS A 61 -4.02 -11.36 12.74
N VAL A 62 -5.06 -10.54 12.77
CA VAL A 62 -5.69 -10.01 11.56
C VAL A 62 -5.76 -8.49 11.58
N THR A 63 -5.54 -7.88 10.43
CA THR A 63 -5.70 -6.45 10.15
C THR A 63 -6.38 -6.26 8.79
N GLY A 64 -6.48 -5.02 8.35
CA GLY A 64 -7.15 -4.63 7.11
C GLY A 64 -8.65 -4.39 7.28
N VAL A 65 -9.24 -3.78 6.26
CA VAL A 65 -10.66 -3.39 6.25
C VAL A 65 -11.61 -4.59 6.37
N GLY A 66 -11.19 -5.77 5.89
CA GLY A 66 -11.95 -7.01 5.97
C GLY A 66 -11.71 -7.85 7.23
N LYS A 67 -10.99 -7.34 8.25
CA LYS A 67 -10.59 -8.12 9.43
C LYS A 67 -11.72 -8.85 10.17
N LYS A 68 -12.95 -8.34 10.07
CA LYS A 68 -14.16 -8.91 10.67
C LYS A 68 -14.73 -10.11 9.91
N ALA A 69 -14.20 -10.45 8.74
CA ALA A 69 -14.73 -11.53 7.89
C ALA A 69 -14.41 -12.93 8.41
N ILE A 70 -13.49 -13.08 9.38
CA ILE A 70 -12.94 -14.38 9.80
C ILE A 70 -12.96 -14.62 11.33
N PRO A 71 -14.10 -14.41 12.02
CA PRO A 71 -14.16 -14.50 13.48
C PRO A 71 -13.83 -15.90 14.05
N ASP A 72 -13.96 -16.94 13.22
CA ASP A 72 -13.65 -18.33 13.59
C ASP A 72 -12.18 -18.71 13.40
N ILE A 73 -11.40 -17.88 12.68
CA ILE A 73 -9.96 -18.10 12.48
C ILE A 73 -9.17 -17.43 13.60
N THR A 74 -9.50 -16.18 13.91
CA THR A 74 -8.90 -15.43 15.02
C THR A 74 -9.82 -14.31 15.49
N LYS A 75 -9.69 -13.94 16.77
CA LYS A 75 -10.32 -12.75 17.36
C LYS A 75 -9.28 -11.67 17.70
N GLU A 76 -8.00 -11.93 17.42
CA GLU A 76 -6.91 -11.00 17.70
C GLU A 76 -6.76 -10.00 16.55
N GLU A 77 -7.51 -8.90 16.64
CA GLU A 77 -7.48 -7.81 15.68
C GLU A 77 -6.36 -6.80 15.99
N VAL A 78 -5.71 -6.32 14.94
CA VAL A 78 -4.75 -5.21 14.99
C VAL A 78 -5.25 -4.10 14.08
N ASN A 79 -5.28 -2.87 14.60
CA ASN A 79 -5.61 -1.70 13.78
C ASN A 79 -4.60 -1.54 12.63
N GLU A 80 -5.10 -1.20 11.45
CA GLU A 80 -4.35 -1.06 10.19
C GLU A 80 -3.17 -0.10 10.33
N ILE A 81 -3.39 1.04 10.98
CA ILE A 81 -2.35 2.05 11.20
C ILE A 81 -1.29 1.52 12.17
N SER A 82 -1.69 0.81 13.22
CA SER A 82 -0.76 0.19 14.16
C SER A 82 0.05 -0.93 13.51
N ALA A 83 -0.59 -1.77 12.68
CA ALA A 83 0.09 -2.80 11.91
C ALA A 83 1.10 -2.19 10.92
N ALA A 84 0.69 -1.16 10.17
CA ALA A 84 1.57 -0.42 9.28
C ALA A 84 2.78 0.17 10.02
N ALA A 85 2.57 0.81 11.18
CA ALA A 85 3.64 1.37 12.00
C ALA A 85 4.63 0.31 12.48
N LYS A 86 4.13 -0.80 13.04
CA LYS A 86 4.97 -1.91 13.51
C LYS A 86 5.74 -2.57 12.37
N GLY A 87 5.08 -2.78 11.23
CA GLY A 87 5.72 -3.33 10.04
C GLY A 87 6.78 -2.38 9.45
N ALA A 88 6.53 -1.08 9.44
CA ALA A 88 7.51 -0.09 8.98
C ALA A 88 8.76 -0.08 9.86
N LEU A 89 8.60 -0.09 11.20
CA LEU A 89 9.71 -0.15 12.15
C LEU A 89 10.49 -1.46 12.08
N PHE A 90 9.83 -2.56 11.74
CA PHE A 90 10.48 -3.86 11.53
C PHE A 90 11.52 -3.80 10.40
N PHE A 91 11.24 -3.08 9.31
CA PHE A 91 12.20 -2.92 8.22
C PHE A 91 13.13 -1.71 8.40
N PHE A 92 12.62 -0.62 8.99
CA PHE A 92 13.32 0.65 9.12
C PHE A 92 13.11 1.21 10.53
N PRO A 93 13.99 0.88 11.51
CA PRO A 93 13.86 1.36 12.89
C PRO A 93 13.89 2.89 13.05
N SER A 94 14.44 3.61 12.05
CA SER A 94 14.46 5.07 12.00
C SER A 94 13.14 5.70 11.54
N SER A 95 12.15 4.90 11.12
CA SER A 95 10.86 5.40 10.61
C SER A 95 10.17 6.32 11.62
N ARG A 96 9.77 7.51 11.17
CA ARG A 96 8.94 8.47 11.91
C ARG A 96 7.62 8.75 11.23
N VAL A 97 7.52 8.42 9.94
CA VAL A 97 6.28 8.50 9.18
C VAL A 97 6.12 7.24 8.36
N VAL A 98 4.94 6.62 8.45
CA VAL A 98 4.52 5.57 7.51
C VAL A 98 3.39 6.10 6.65
N ILE A 99 3.51 5.94 5.32
CA ILE A 99 2.47 6.23 4.34
C ILE A 99 2.05 4.90 3.71
N ASP A 100 0.84 4.47 3.96
CA ASP A 100 0.24 3.28 3.37
C ASP A 100 -0.66 3.69 2.21
N VAL A 101 -0.35 3.23 1.00
CA VAL A 101 -1.14 3.51 -0.20
C VAL A 101 -1.63 2.19 -0.79
N GLY A 102 -2.89 1.88 -0.48
CA GLY A 102 -3.62 0.71 -0.95
C GLY A 102 -4.40 0.97 -2.23
N ALA A 103 -5.29 0.02 -2.58
CA ALA A 103 -6.11 0.08 -3.78
C ALA A 103 -7.20 1.17 -3.69
N GLU A 104 -7.89 1.30 -2.56
CA GLU A 104 -9.05 2.20 -2.42
C GLU A 104 -8.80 3.39 -1.49
N GLU A 105 -7.75 3.32 -0.68
CA GLU A 105 -7.49 4.28 0.38
C GLU A 105 -6.00 4.47 0.59
N ALA A 106 -5.67 5.62 1.16
CA ALA A 106 -4.33 5.90 1.63
C ALA A 106 -4.34 6.50 3.02
N ARG A 107 -3.30 6.21 3.80
CA ARG A 107 -3.12 6.66 5.17
C ARG A 107 -1.72 7.17 5.35
N ALA A 108 -1.56 8.18 6.20
CA ALA A 108 -0.26 8.59 6.72
C ALA A 108 -0.34 8.65 8.24
N ALA A 109 0.68 8.14 8.90
CA ALA A 109 0.79 8.20 10.35
C ALA A 109 2.19 8.63 10.76
N ARG A 110 2.24 9.62 11.66
CA ARG A 110 3.46 9.99 12.37
C ARG A 110 3.56 9.16 13.63
N ILE A 111 4.73 8.56 13.84
CA ILE A 111 4.96 7.58 14.91
C ILE A 111 6.18 7.96 15.75
N ASP A 112 6.21 7.51 17.00
CA ASP A 112 7.43 7.55 17.81
C ASP A 112 8.37 6.36 17.53
N SER A 113 9.49 6.32 18.24
CA SER A 113 10.50 5.24 18.13
C SER A 113 9.99 3.86 18.54
N GLU A 114 8.86 3.77 19.24
CA GLU A 114 8.24 2.51 19.68
C GLU A 114 7.08 2.09 18.76
N GLY A 115 6.73 2.95 17.78
CA GLY A 115 5.64 2.73 16.83
C GLY A 115 4.28 3.16 17.34
N LYS A 116 4.23 3.97 18.40
CA LYS A 116 2.98 4.56 18.87
C LYS A 116 2.58 5.70 17.94
N ILE A 117 1.29 5.71 17.57
CA ILE A 117 0.74 6.73 16.68
C ILE A 117 0.64 8.05 17.45
N LYS A 118 1.35 9.07 16.98
CA LYS A 118 1.24 10.45 17.49
C LYS A 118 0.11 11.20 16.82
N ASP A 119 -0.02 11.00 15.51
CA ASP A 119 -1.01 11.68 14.67
C ASP A 119 -1.18 10.90 13.36
N PHE A 120 -2.34 11.02 12.72
CA PHE A 120 -2.64 10.32 11.47
C PHE A 120 -3.63 11.09 10.60
N ALA A 121 -3.55 10.86 9.30
CA ALA A 121 -4.49 11.37 8.32
C ALA A 121 -4.85 10.26 7.34
N VAL A 122 -6.11 10.26 6.90
CA VAL A 122 -6.64 9.29 5.94
C VAL A 122 -7.24 10.03 4.74
N ASN A 123 -6.97 9.53 3.55
CA ASN A 123 -7.65 9.89 2.31
C ASN A 123 -8.70 8.81 2.03
N GLU A 124 -9.81 8.91 2.74
CA GLU A 124 -10.97 8.02 2.60
C GLU A 124 -11.95 8.57 1.54
N LYS A 125 -12.69 7.68 0.88
CA LYS A 125 -13.85 7.99 0.01
C LYS A 125 -13.53 8.75 -1.29
N CYS A 126 -12.26 8.77 -1.72
CA CYS A 126 -11.89 9.35 -3.00
C CYS A 126 -10.80 8.49 -3.65
N ALA A 127 -11.14 7.85 -4.78
CA ALA A 127 -10.19 7.06 -5.56
C ALA A 127 -8.97 7.90 -6.00
N ALA A 128 -9.17 9.19 -6.26
CA ALA A 128 -8.05 10.11 -6.48
C ALA A 128 -7.15 10.10 -5.22
N GLY A 129 -5.94 9.55 -5.35
CA GLY A 129 -5.04 9.30 -4.23
C GLY A 129 -4.99 7.86 -3.73
N ALA A 130 -5.39 6.87 -4.54
CA ALA A 130 -5.26 5.44 -4.25
C ALA A 130 -4.84 4.65 -5.51
N GLY A 131 -4.51 3.37 -5.36
CA GLY A 131 -4.06 2.49 -6.46
C GLY A 131 -5.07 2.33 -7.59
N SER A 132 -6.36 2.24 -7.26
CA SER A 132 -7.47 2.15 -8.22
C SER A 132 -7.52 3.32 -9.20
N PHE A 133 -7.06 4.51 -8.80
CA PHE A 133 -6.91 5.63 -9.71
C PHE A 133 -5.80 5.37 -10.74
N VAL A 134 -4.65 4.88 -10.29
CA VAL A 134 -3.52 4.57 -11.17
C VAL A 134 -3.92 3.46 -12.17
N GLU A 135 -4.66 2.46 -11.70
CA GLU A 135 -5.23 1.40 -12.55
C GLU A 135 -6.22 1.91 -13.59
N ALA A 136 -7.16 2.77 -13.18
CA ALA A 136 -8.12 3.38 -14.08
C ALA A 136 -7.41 4.21 -15.17
N MET A 137 -6.38 4.97 -14.81
CA MET A 137 -5.63 5.78 -15.77
C MET A 137 -4.76 4.92 -16.69
N ALA A 138 -4.17 3.82 -16.20
CA ALA A 138 -3.45 2.86 -17.03
C ALA A 138 -4.37 2.25 -18.09
N LYS A 139 -5.60 1.88 -17.68
CA LYS A 139 -6.64 1.40 -18.60
C LYS A 139 -7.02 2.46 -19.63
N ALA A 140 -7.22 3.70 -19.21
CA ALA A 140 -7.55 4.81 -20.11
C ALA A 140 -6.45 5.10 -21.15
N LEU A 141 -5.19 4.86 -20.78
CA LEU A 141 -4.00 5.00 -21.64
C LEU A 141 -3.67 3.72 -22.43
N GLU A 142 -4.46 2.66 -22.22
CA GLU A 142 -4.32 1.33 -22.82
C GLU A 142 -2.92 0.73 -22.64
N ILE A 143 -2.38 0.78 -21.41
CA ILE A 143 -1.11 0.15 -21.04
C ILE A 143 -1.20 -0.57 -19.69
N PRO A 144 -0.33 -1.55 -19.41
CA PRO A 144 -0.19 -2.14 -18.09
C PRO A 144 0.21 -1.10 -17.03
N VAL A 145 -0.23 -1.29 -15.78
CA VAL A 145 0.12 -0.40 -14.65
C VAL A 145 1.64 -0.38 -14.40
N GLU A 146 2.31 -1.51 -14.61
CA GLU A 146 3.77 -1.63 -14.49
C GLU A 146 4.49 -0.80 -15.55
N GLU A 147 3.90 -0.67 -16.73
CA GLU A 147 4.44 0.16 -17.82
C GLU A 147 4.20 1.64 -17.52
N LEU A 148 2.98 2.01 -17.07
CA LEU A 148 2.63 3.38 -16.67
C LEU A 148 3.65 3.94 -15.65
N SER A 149 3.99 3.14 -14.64
CA SER A 149 5.01 3.43 -13.63
C SER A 149 6.39 3.75 -14.23
N LYS A 150 6.85 2.94 -15.18
CA LYS A 150 8.19 3.04 -15.77
C LYS A 150 8.32 4.25 -16.69
N ILE A 151 7.37 4.40 -17.62
CA ILE A 151 7.44 5.46 -18.64
C ILE A 151 7.22 6.85 -18.04
N ALA A 152 6.62 6.95 -16.86
CA ALA A 152 6.51 8.21 -16.12
C ALA A 152 7.88 8.87 -15.84
N LEU A 153 8.94 8.08 -15.70
CA LEU A 153 10.30 8.54 -15.43
C LEU A 153 11.01 9.09 -16.68
N GLU A 154 10.49 8.81 -17.87
CA GLU A 154 11.08 9.24 -19.14
C GLU A 154 10.73 10.70 -19.47
N SER A 155 9.59 11.20 -18.95
CA SER A 155 9.17 12.58 -19.17
C SER A 155 9.85 13.55 -18.21
N LYS A 156 10.28 14.69 -18.76
CA LYS A 156 10.73 15.87 -18.00
C LYS A 156 9.72 17.01 -18.03
N LYS A 157 8.62 16.85 -18.77
CA LYS A 157 7.63 17.90 -19.01
C LYS A 157 6.65 17.94 -17.85
N LYS A 158 6.30 19.15 -17.39
CA LYS A 158 5.17 19.33 -16.49
C LYS A 158 3.89 19.40 -17.34
N THR A 159 3.05 18.38 -17.20
CA THR A 159 1.76 18.31 -17.90
C THR A 159 0.66 18.62 -16.88
N PRO A 160 -0.16 19.66 -17.10
CA PRO A 160 -1.26 19.96 -16.20
C PRO A 160 -2.30 18.84 -16.30
N MET A 161 -2.73 18.34 -15.14
CA MET A 161 -3.79 17.36 -15.02
C MET A 161 -4.59 17.66 -13.75
N ASN A 162 -5.91 17.76 -13.89
CA ASN A 162 -6.85 17.93 -12.80
C ASN A 162 -7.38 16.57 -12.30
N ALA A 163 -6.59 15.91 -11.45
CA ALA A 163 -6.91 14.61 -10.88
C ALA A 163 -7.84 14.66 -9.65
N GLN A 164 -8.81 15.57 -9.58
CA GLN A 164 -9.69 15.67 -8.41
C GLN A 164 -10.65 14.47 -8.27
N CYS A 165 -11.05 13.87 -9.39
CA CYS A 165 -11.96 12.73 -9.47
C CYS A 165 -11.46 11.75 -10.55
N ALA A 166 -11.49 10.44 -10.27
CA ALA A 166 -11.07 9.41 -11.22
C ALA A 166 -11.83 9.47 -12.55
N ILE A 167 -13.14 9.73 -12.50
CA ILE A 167 -14.00 9.81 -13.69
C ILE A 167 -13.60 10.97 -14.60
N PHE A 168 -13.35 12.16 -14.01
CA PHE A 168 -12.93 13.32 -14.79
C PHE A 168 -11.49 13.19 -15.28
N ALA A 169 -10.62 12.59 -14.46
CA ALA A 169 -9.25 12.30 -14.84
C ALA A 169 -9.17 11.36 -16.07
N GLU A 170 -10.06 10.37 -16.18
CA GLU A 170 -10.12 9.49 -17.35
C GLU A 170 -10.44 10.26 -18.63
N SER A 171 -11.42 11.17 -18.57
CA SER A 171 -11.75 12.06 -19.70
C SER A 171 -10.62 13.03 -20.03
N GLU A 172 -9.87 13.47 -19.03
CA GLU A 172 -8.70 14.34 -19.21
C GLU A 172 -7.53 13.60 -19.87
N VAL A 173 -7.29 12.32 -19.51
CA VAL A 173 -6.32 11.46 -20.20
C VAL A 173 -6.62 11.40 -21.69
N VAL A 174 -7.88 11.15 -22.08
CA VAL A 174 -8.29 11.13 -23.49
C VAL A 174 -8.05 12.49 -24.16
N SER A 175 -8.32 13.59 -23.45
CA SER A 175 -8.09 14.94 -23.95
C SER A 175 -6.59 15.22 -24.19
N LEU A 176 -5.72 14.76 -23.28
CA LEU A 176 -4.26 14.89 -23.42
C LEU A 176 -3.72 14.06 -24.59
N ILE A 177 -4.27 12.88 -24.84
CA ILE A 177 -3.94 12.06 -26.02
C ILE A 177 -4.27 12.84 -27.31
N HIS A 178 -5.48 13.38 -27.42
CA HIS A 178 -5.87 14.18 -28.58
C HIS A 178 -5.07 15.48 -28.73
N ALA A 179 -4.58 16.06 -27.63
CA ALA A 179 -3.69 17.21 -27.63
C ALA A 179 -2.23 16.87 -27.99
N GLY A 180 -1.92 15.59 -28.27
CA GLY A 180 -0.60 15.15 -28.74
C GLY A 180 0.45 14.98 -27.65
N PHE A 181 0.05 14.87 -26.38
CA PHE A 181 0.99 14.52 -25.30
C PHE A 181 1.41 13.05 -25.42
N THR A 182 2.67 12.79 -25.11
CA THR A 182 3.20 11.42 -25.13
C THR A 182 2.63 10.60 -23.96
N LYS A 183 2.61 9.27 -24.09
CA LYS A 183 2.24 8.40 -22.96
C LYS A 183 3.11 8.66 -21.73
N ALA A 184 4.41 8.92 -21.91
CA ALA A 184 5.31 9.29 -20.81
C ALA A 184 4.89 10.59 -20.10
N ASP A 185 4.51 11.62 -20.85
CA ASP A 185 4.04 12.90 -20.28
C ASP A 185 2.75 12.73 -19.47
N ILE A 186 1.81 11.93 -19.98
CA ILE A 186 0.53 11.66 -19.32
C ILE A 186 0.76 10.80 -18.07
N SER A 187 1.56 9.74 -18.18
CA SER A 187 1.96 8.90 -17.04
C SER A 187 2.60 9.71 -15.93
N LYS A 188 3.50 10.64 -16.26
CA LYS A 188 4.09 11.53 -15.27
C LYS A 188 3.03 12.41 -14.58
N ALA A 189 2.10 12.98 -15.34
CA ALA A 189 1.01 13.82 -14.80
C ALA A 189 0.13 13.04 -13.81
N ILE A 190 -0.21 11.79 -14.16
CA ILE A 190 -1.00 10.88 -13.31
C ILE A 190 -0.30 10.67 -11.97
N HIS A 191 0.99 10.30 -11.98
CA HIS A 191 1.74 10.05 -10.75
C HIS A 191 1.95 11.32 -9.93
N ASP A 192 2.26 12.46 -10.57
CA ASP A 192 2.39 13.76 -9.91
C ASP A 192 1.10 14.12 -9.16
N ALA A 193 -0.06 13.92 -9.78
CA ALA A 193 -1.32 14.29 -9.19
C ALA A 193 -1.72 13.39 -8.00
N VAL A 194 -1.45 12.08 -8.09
CA VAL A 194 -1.62 11.14 -6.95
C VAL A 194 -0.65 11.52 -5.83
N ALA A 195 0.62 11.75 -6.15
CA ALA A 195 1.66 12.10 -5.19
C ALA A 195 1.37 13.41 -4.46
N ASP A 196 0.93 14.46 -5.16
CA ASP A 196 0.58 15.75 -4.55
C ASP A 196 -0.55 15.61 -3.52
N ARG A 197 -1.53 14.76 -3.82
CA ARG A 197 -2.63 14.48 -2.90
C ARG A 197 -2.18 13.71 -1.66
N ILE A 198 -1.39 12.66 -1.85
CA ILE A 198 -0.80 11.88 -0.75
C ILE A 198 0.12 12.77 0.10
N ALA A 199 0.93 13.62 -0.53
CA ALA A 199 1.79 14.59 0.14
C ALA A 199 0.97 15.58 0.98
N GLY A 200 -0.12 16.12 0.43
CA GLY A 200 -1.05 16.99 1.16
C GLY A 200 -1.67 16.29 2.37
N MET A 201 -2.03 15.02 2.25
CA MET A 201 -2.51 14.19 3.37
C MET A 201 -1.42 13.98 4.42
N ALA A 202 -0.23 13.54 4.01
CA ALA A 202 0.89 13.27 4.90
C ALA A 202 1.31 14.52 5.69
N ARG A 203 1.28 15.71 5.06
CA ARG A 203 1.53 16.99 5.74
C ARG A 203 0.56 17.27 6.88
N ARG A 204 -0.71 16.86 6.76
CA ARG A 204 -1.70 17.02 7.86
C ARG A 204 -1.41 16.12 9.04
N ALA A 205 -0.90 14.91 8.82
CA ALA A 205 -0.45 14.01 9.88
C ALA A 205 0.85 14.47 10.57
N GLY A 206 1.58 15.42 9.96
CA GLY A 206 2.88 15.89 10.41
C GLY A 206 4.00 15.04 9.85
N ILE A 207 4.76 15.59 8.89
CA ILE A 207 5.87 14.89 8.26
C ILE A 207 7.16 15.05 9.07
N GLU A 208 7.88 13.95 9.24
CA GLU A 208 9.18 13.86 9.91
C GLU A 208 10.03 12.82 9.19
N LYS A 209 11.36 13.00 9.15
CA LYS A 209 12.27 11.99 8.62
C LYS A 209 12.53 10.90 9.68
N ASP A 210 12.54 9.61 9.34
CA ASP A 210 12.43 9.05 7.99
C ASP A 210 10.99 8.71 7.57
N VAL A 211 10.72 8.84 6.26
CA VAL A 211 9.42 8.50 5.64
C VAL A 211 9.52 7.13 4.97
N VAL A 212 8.65 6.21 5.40
CA VAL A 212 8.50 4.87 4.81
C VAL A 212 7.18 4.82 4.04
N VAL A 213 7.20 4.30 2.81
CA VAL A 213 6.00 4.07 2.01
C VAL A 213 5.75 2.57 1.86
N ILE A 214 4.51 2.15 2.13
CA ILE A 214 4.05 0.75 2.09
C ILE A 214 2.79 0.62 1.25
N GLY A 215 2.30 -0.62 1.09
CA GLY A 215 1.12 -0.90 0.29
C GLY A 215 1.46 -1.23 -1.17
N GLY A 216 0.44 -1.61 -1.95
CA GLY A 216 0.64 -2.08 -3.33
C GLY A 216 1.23 -1.00 -4.24
N VAL A 217 0.83 0.26 -4.06
CA VAL A 217 1.27 1.39 -4.89
C VAL A 217 2.74 1.74 -4.62
N ALA A 218 3.31 1.33 -3.49
CA ALA A 218 4.72 1.53 -3.19
C ALA A 218 5.67 0.81 -4.18
N LYS A 219 5.17 -0.20 -4.92
CA LYS A 219 5.91 -0.87 -6.01
C LYS A 219 6.03 -0.02 -7.28
N ASN A 220 5.22 1.03 -7.39
CA ASN A 220 5.23 1.93 -8.53
C ASN A 220 6.36 2.95 -8.39
N ILE A 221 7.47 2.72 -9.09
CA ILE A 221 8.64 3.60 -9.06
C ILE A 221 8.34 5.02 -9.57
N GLY A 222 7.40 5.18 -10.50
CA GLY A 222 6.93 6.49 -10.96
C GLY A 222 6.22 7.27 -9.84
N PHE A 223 5.39 6.58 -9.07
CA PHE A 223 4.75 7.13 -7.87
C PHE A 223 5.77 7.51 -6.80
N ILE A 224 6.74 6.64 -6.52
CA ILE A 224 7.77 6.92 -5.51
C ILE A 224 8.60 8.15 -5.91
N ASP A 225 9.02 8.27 -7.18
CA ASP A 225 9.70 9.46 -7.68
C ASP A 225 8.84 10.73 -7.53
N ALA A 226 7.57 10.65 -7.94
CA ALA A 226 6.63 11.75 -7.80
C ALA A 226 6.43 12.18 -6.34
N LEU A 227 6.32 11.22 -5.43
CA LEU A 227 6.12 11.49 -4.01
C LEU A 227 7.38 12.08 -3.35
N LYS A 228 8.59 11.63 -3.74
CA LYS A 228 9.85 12.26 -3.32
C LYS A 228 9.88 13.74 -3.70
N ARG A 229 9.52 14.06 -4.96
CA ARG A 229 9.44 15.43 -5.45
C ARG A 229 8.35 16.24 -4.71
N ALA A 230 7.18 15.66 -4.52
CA ALA A 230 6.06 16.32 -3.84
C ALA A 230 6.36 16.62 -2.36
N LEU A 231 7.09 15.75 -1.67
CA LEU A 231 7.48 15.90 -0.27
C LEU A 231 8.78 16.66 -0.06
N ASN A 232 9.62 16.78 -1.09
CA ASN A 232 11.00 17.23 -0.99
C ASN A 232 11.79 16.42 0.05
N MET A 233 11.62 15.10 0.03
CA MET A 233 12.23 14.16 0.97
C MET A 233 12.57 12.85 0.28
N ASP A 234 13.60 12.16 0.79
CA ASP A 234 13.83 10.76 0.46
C ASP A 234 12.74 9.87 1.06
N ILE A 235 12.52 8.75 0.40
CA ILE A 235 11.49 7.78 0.75
C ILE A 235 12.13 6.40 0.82
N LEU A 236 11.86 5.69 1.92
CA LEU A 236 12.27 4.32 2.14
C LEU A 236 11.13 3.37 1.74
N VAL A 237 11.46 2.32 1.01
CA VAL A 237 10.53 1.26 0.60
C VAL A 237 11.25 -0.07 0.76
N CYS A 238 10.64 -1.04 1.43
CA CYS A 238 11.21 -2.38 1.56
C CYS A 238 10.92 -3.21 0.29
N ALA A 239 11.53 -4.39 0.17
CA ALA A 239 11.39 -5.22 -1.04
C ALA A 239 9.96 -5.71 -1.31
N ASN A 240 9.16 -5.89 -0.25
CA ASN A 240 7.81 -6.46 -0.31
C ASN A 240 6.81 -5.54 0.42
N PRO A 241 6.61 -4.30 -0.05
CA PRO A 241 5.91 -3.25 0.70
C PRO A 241 4.41 -3.54 0.89
N GLU A 242 3.80 -4.36 0.04
CA GLU A 242 2.39 -4.75 0.13
C GLU A 242 2.10 -5.74 1.27
N TYR A 243 3.15 -6.34 1.86
CA TYR A 243 3.03 -7.31 2.95
C TYR A 243 3.29 -6.69 4.33
N VAL A 244 3.66 -5.41 4.39
CA VAL A 244 4.08 -4.76 5.64
C VAL A 244 2.96 -4.76 6.68
N GLY A 245 1.71 -4.56 6.26
CA GLY A 245 0.55 -4.66 7.15
C GLY A 245 0.41 -6.06 7.77
N ALA A 246 0.48 -7.12 6.96
CA ALA A 246 0.42 -8.50 7.44
C ALA A 246 1.60 -8.85 8.37
N ILE A 247 2.82 -8.41 8.04
CA ILE A 247 4.00 -8.58 8.90
C ILE A 247 3.81 -7.85 10.23
N GLY A 248 3.35 -6.60 10.18
CA GLY A 248 3.04 -5.78 11.34
C GLY A 248 2.01 -6.42 12.27
N ALA A 249 0.95 -6.99 11.70
CA ALA A 249 -0.04 -7.76 12.45
C ALA A 249 0.61 -8.98 13.13
N ALA A 250 1.45 -9.74 12.41
CA ALA A 250 2.12 -10.91 12.95
C ALA A 250 3.03 -10.60 14.15
N ILE A 251 3.70 -9.44 14.15
CA ILE A 251 4.67 -9.07 15.20
C ILE A 251 4.08 -8.22 16.33
N SER A 252 2.86 -7.71 16.17
CA SER A 252 2.18 -6.90 17.19
C SER A 252 1.93 -7.74 18.46
N GLU A 253 2.02 -7.11 19.63
CA GLU A 253 1.74 -7.73 20.94
C GLU A 253 0.26 -7.75 21.27
#